data_AF-A0A969ATM7-F1
#
_entry.id   AF-A0A969ATM7-F1
#
_cell.length_a   1.000
_cell.length_b   1.000
_cell.length_c   1.000
_cell.angle_alpha   90.00
_cell.angle_beta   90.00
_cell.angle_gamma   90.00
#
_symmetry.space_group_name_H-M   'P 1'
#
loop_
_entity.id
_entity.type
_entity.pdbx_description
1 polymer ?
#
loop_
_entity_poly.entity_id
_entity_poly.type
_entity_poly.pdbx_seq_one_letter_code
_entity_poly.pdbx_strand_id
1 'polypeptide(L)'
;MSKENLRDIEYKIDALRQNISSFASDQATFAGLQREIDLATQEYLDAQEKFNAAQNKSLVKESNIKQVLMAQPALEPESSKRLIIIAIAVVASFAFTLIVFIVLELMDLSIRTASIYKRNTKLKLIGVLNDLKVKNVNFEKIFSSEQNVEKTKKFKHLLRKIRFDINNSNSKIVLFTSTKNGEGKSFVLFSIAYSFSLMQKRVLIIDTNFRNNSLTNFLIPKSSTKYLLGAHENENWHGANGDNEPNLVSNNLQKNIIKRTSFKGIDVVGNNGLNLSPSEVFVNRDFKLLLKELATEYDFIFMEGSALNDFSDSKELIEYVDKVVAVFSARSTIKDIDKESIAYLSGINSKFLGGILNFVENKHLDI
;
A
#
# COMPACT_ATOMS: atom_id res chain seq x y z
N MET A 1 129.04 -57.99 72.59
CA MET A 1 129.24 -57.25 71.33
C MET A 1 127.97 -56.49 70.93
N SER A 2 127.56 -55.46 71.69
CA SER A 2 126.27 -54.76 71.44
C SER A 2 126.42 -53.31 70.93
N LYS A 3 127.64 -52.74 70.87
CA LYS A 3 127.85 -51.30 70.60
C LYS A 3 128.01 -50.92 69.13
N GLU A 4 128.47 -51.83 68.27
CA GLU A 4 128.74 -51.53 66.86
C GLU A 4 127.47 -51.42 66.03
N ASN A 5 126.49 -52.26 66.34
CA ASN A 5 125.17 -52.24 65.69
C ASN A 5 124.42 -50.93 65.90
N LEU A 6 124.70 -50.17 66.97
CA LEU A 6 123.99 -48.91 67.26
C LEU A 6 124.35 -47.78 66.29
N ARG A 7 125.59 -47.76 65.79
CA ARG A 7 126.11 -46.62 65.02
C ARG A 7 125.73 -46.68 63.54
N ASP A 8 125.68 -47.88 62.97
CA ASP A 8 125.20 -48.09 61.60
C ASP A 8 123.68 -47.85 61.48
N ILE A 9 122.96 -48.06 62.60
CA ILE A 9 121.56 -47.68 62.74
C ILE A 9 121.41 -46.15 62.69
N GLU A 10 122.25 -45.39 63.39
CA GLU A 10 122.19 -43.92 63.39
C GLU A 10 122.43 -43.29 62.01
N TYR A 11 123.39 -43.79 61.23
CA TYR A 11 123.66 -43.21 59.91
C TYR A 11 122.52 -43.49 58.91
N LYS A 12 121.95 -44.69 58.95
CA LYS A 12 120.75 -45.01 58.16
C LYS A 12 119.55 -44.16 58.55
N ILE A 13 119.43 -43.77 59.83
CA ILE A 13 118.38 -42.88 60.31
C ILE A 13 118.49 -41.49 59.66
N ASP A 14 119.67 -40.89 59.57
CA ASP A 14 119.82 -39.53 59.03
C ASP A 14 119.63 -39.45 57.51
N ALA A 15 120.11 -40.43 56.75
CA ALA A 15 119.83 -40.51 55.32
C ALA A 15 118.32 -40.73 55.04
N LEU A 16 117.65 -41.54 55.87
CA LEU A 16 116.20 -41.68 55.84
C LEU A 16 115.51 -40.33 56.15
N ARG A 17 116.02 -39.53 57.09
CA ARG A 17 115.45 -38.21 57.43
C ARG A 17 115.49 -37.20 56.28
N GLN A 18 116.55 -37.16 55.47
CA GLN A 18 116.58 -36.24 54.32
C GLN A 18 115.62 -36.65 53.19
N ASN A 19 115.53 -37.95 52.88
CA ASN A 19 114.54 -38.44 51.90
C ASN A 19 113.09 -38.25 52.39
N ILE A 20 112.85 -38.29 53.71
CA ILE A 20 111.54 -37.94 54.30
C ILE A 20 111.18 -36.47 54.01
N SER A 21 112.16 -35.56 53.98
CA SER A 21 111.89 -34.13 53.77
C SER A 21 111.50 -33.75 52.33
N SER A 22 112.11 -34.36 51.30
CA SER A 22 111.72 -34.15 49.90
C SER A 22 110.38 -34.83 49.58
N PHE A 23 110.16 -36.03 50.11
CA PHE A 23 108.89 -36.75 49.99
C PHE A 23 107.72 -35.97 50.60
N ALA A 24 107.96 -35.25 51.71
CA ALA A 24 106.97 -34.38 52.33
C ALA A 24 106.57 -33.19 51.43
N SER A 25 107.52 -32.60 50.69
CA SER A 25 107.23 -31.49 49.76
C SER A 25 106.42 -31.97 48.54
N ASP A 26 106.80 -33.09 47.93
CA ASP A 26 106.06 -33.64 46.80
C ASP A 26 104.66 -34.10 47.23
N GLN A 27 104.52 -34.68 48.42
CA GLN A 27 103.23 -35.04 48.99
C GLN A 27 102.36 -33.80 49.26
N ALA A 28 102.94 -32.66 49.61
CA ALA A 28 102.22 -31.39 49.76
C ALA A 28 101.75 -30.82 48.41
N THR A 29 102.58 -30.86 47.37
CA THR A 29 102.18 -30.42 46.01
C THR A 29 101.12 -31.33 45.40
N PHE A 30 101.25 -32.66 45.57
CA PHE A 30 100.25 -33.64 45.17
C PHE A 30 98.92 -33.42 45.91
N ALA A 31 98.96 -33.17 47.22
CA ALA A 31 97.77 -32.82 47.99
C ALA A 31 97.15 -31.49 47.51
N GLY A 32 97.95 -30.51 47.09
CA GLY A 32 97.50 -29.26 46.49
C GLY A 32 96.78 -29.47 45.16
N LEU A 33 97.42 -30.17 44.22
CA LEU A 33 96.83 -30.54 42.91
C LEU A 33 95.58 -31.41 43.07
N GLN A 34 95.59 -32.36 44.01
CA GLN A 34 94.41 -33.18 44.30
C GLN A 34 93.26 -32.32 44.80
N ARG A 35 93.53 -31.34 45.67
CA ARG A 35 92.51 -30.38 46.13
C ARG A 35 91.95 -29.53 45.00
N GLU A 36 92.79 -29.14 44.04
CA GLU A 36 92.38 -28.37 42.87
C GLU A 36 91.50 -29.21 41.92
N ILE A 37 91.86 -30.49 41.71
CA ILE A 37 91.02 -31.45 40.96
C ILE A 37 89.68 -31.67 41.67
N ASP A 38 89.69 -31.83 43.00
CA ASP A 38 88.48 -32.03 43.78
C ASP A 38 87.58 -30.78 43.71
N LEU A 39 88.15 -29.58 43.79
CA LEU A 39 87.43 -28.31 43.62
C LEU A 39 86.85 -28.17 42.21
N ALA A 40 87.64 -28.43 41.16
CA ALA A 40 87.17 -28.37 39.78
C ALA A 40 86.07 -29.40 39.50
N THR A 41 86.17 -30.59 40.11
CA THR A 41 85.14 -31.63 40.02
C THR A 41 83.85 -31.18 40.72
N GLN A 42 83.95 -30.55 41.90
CA GLN A 42 82.80 -29.98 42.60
C GLN A 42 82.12 -28.87 41.79
N GLU A 43 82.90 -27.94 41.24
CA GLU A 43 82.36 -26.87 40.39
C GLU A 43 81.68 -27.42 39.13
N TYR A 44 82.27 -28.44 38.49
CA TYR A 44 81.66 -29.12 37.35
C TYR A 44 80.33 -29.79 37.71
N LEU A 45 80.28 -30.51 38.83
CA LEU A 45 79.06 -31.16 39.30
C LEU A 45 77.96 -30.15 39.65
N ASP A 46 78.31 -29.04 40.32
CA ASP A 46 77.36 -27.95 40.62
C ASP A 46 76.84 -27.28 39.33
N ALA A 47 77.72 -27.04 38.35
CA ALA A 47 77.32 -26.54 37.04
C ALA A 47 76.37 -27.50 36.31
N GLN A 48 76.65 -28.81 36.37
CA GLN A 48 75.80 -29.84 35.77
C GLN A 48 74.43 -29.92 36.45
N GLU A 49 74.38 -29.83 37.78
CA GLU A 49 73.13 -29.81 38.54
C GLU A 49 72.28 -28.58 38.19
N LYS A 50 72.89 -27.39 38.14
CA LYS A 50 72.21 -26.15 37.72
C LYS A 50 71.69 -26.23 36.29
N PHE A 51 72.46 -26.81 35.37
CA PHE A 51 72.02 -27.03 33.99
C PHE A 51 70.81 -27.97 33.92
N ASN A 52 70.85 -29.10 34.64
CA ASN A 52 69.72 -30.04 34.71
C ASN A 52 68.48 -29.40 35.36
N ALA A 53 68.66 -28.61 36.42
CA ALA A 53 67.56 -27.88 37.06
C ALA A 53 66.92 -26.86 36.11
N ALA A 54 67.72 -26.15 35.30
CA ALA A 54 67.22 -25.22 34.29
C ALA A 54 66.50 -25.95 33.13
N GLN A 55 67.06 -27.07 32.65
CA GLN A 55 66.43 -27.90 31.63
C GLN A 55 65.09 -28.47 32.12
N ASN A 56 65.04 -29.00 33.35
CA ASN A 56 63.79 -29.49 33.96
C ASN A 56 62.76 -28.37 34.14
N LYS A 57 63.16 -27.16 34.55
CA LYS A 57 62.26 -26.00 34.59
C LYS A 57 61.69 -25.63 33.21
N SER A 58 62.45 -25.83 32.13
CA SER A 58 61.94 -25.59 30.77
C SER A 58 61.00 -26.69 30.25
N LEU A 59 61.18 -27.94 30.71
CA LEU A 59 60.34 -29.09 30.37
C LEU A 59 59.01 -29.07 31.14
N VAL A 60 59.04 -28.60 32.38
CA VAL A 60 57.84 -28.28 33.15
C VAL A 60 57.34 -26.94 32.63
N LYS A 61 56.60 -26.96 31.51
CA LYS A 61 55.69 -25.86 31.17
C LYS A 61 54.81 -25.61 32.39
N GLU A 62 55.14 -24.61 33.21
CA GLU A 62 54.23 -24.11 34.21
C GLU A 62 53.02 -23.56 33.44
N SER A 63 52.02 -24.40 33.29
CA SER A 63 50.68 -23.98 32.97
C SER A 63 50.29 -22.99 34.06
N ASN A 64 50.30 -21.70 33.72
CA ASN A 64 49.73 -20.64 34.57
C ASN A 64 48.23 -20.86 34.84
N ILE A 65 47.62 -21.88 34.24
CA ILE A 65 46.29 -22.37 34.54
C ILE A 65 46.41 -23.42 35.65
N LYS A 66 46.24 -22.98 36.89
CA LYS A 66 45.93 -23.87 38.01
C LYS A 66 44.42 -24.07 38.05
N GLN A 67 43.97 -25.29 37.84
CA GLN A 67 42.57 -25.64 38.06
C GLN A 67 42.24 -25.49 39.54
N VAL A 68 41.55 -24.40 39.90
CA VAL A 68 41.20 -24.10 41.30
C VAL A 68 40.06 -25.01 41.78
N LEU A 69 39.18 -25.44 40.87
CA LEU A 69 38.04 -26.29 41.16
C LEU A 69 37.83 -27.33 40.04
N MET A 70 37.56 -28.57 40.44
CA MET A 70 37.05 -29.57 39.50
C MET A 70 35.60 -29.23 39.13
N ALA A 71 35.27 -29.32 37.84
CA ALA A 71 33.90 -29.10 37.39
C ALA A 71 33.00 -30.18 37.98
N GLN A 72 32.04 -29.76 38.81
CA GLN A 72 31.05 -30.66 39.38
C GLN A 72 29.76 -30.55 38.55
N PRO A 73 29.07 -31.68 38.29
CA PRO A 73 27.73 -31.64 37.74
C PRO A 73 26.80 -30.90 38.72
N ALA A 74 25.79 -30.22 38.19
CA ALA A 74 24.79 -29.57 39.04
C ALA A 74 24.09 -30.62 39.92
N LEU A 75 23.87 -30.28 41.20
CA LEU A 75 23.19 -31.15 42.18
C LEU A 75 21.76 -31.50 41.75
N GLU A 76 21.10 -30.59 41.02
CA GLU A 76 19.78 -30.79 40.43
C GLU A 76 19.78 -30.33 38.96
N PRO A 77 18.97 -30.95 38.09
CA PRO A 77 18.83 -30.48 36.72
C PRO A 77 18.27 -29.06 36.70
N GLU A 78 18.90 -28.16 35.94
CA GLU A 78 18.38 -26.80 35.76
C GLU A 78 16.96 -26.87 35.18
N SER A 79 16.01 -26.19 35.83
CA SER A 79 14.61 -26.23 35.40
C SER A 79 14.49 -25.68 33.97
N SER A 80 13.86 -26.44 33.08
CA SER A 80 13.64 -26.03 31.71
C SER A 80 12.68 -24.84 31.65
N LYS A 81 13.22 -23.64 31.39
CA LYS A 81 12.42 -22.43 31.14
C LYS A 81 11.76 -22.43 29.75
N ARG A 82 11.78 -23.56 29.02
CA ARG A 82 11.21 -23.69 27.67
C ARG A 82 9.73 -23.30 27.65
N LEU A 83 8.94 -23.72 28.64
CA LEU A 83 7.52 -23.34 28.73
C LEU A 83 7.34 -21.82 28.88
N ILE A 84 8.19 -21.16 29.67
CA ILE A 84 8.16 -19.70 29.85
C ILE A 84 8.56 -18.99 28.56
N ILE A 85 9.62 -19.45 27.89
CA ILE A 85 10.09 -18.89 26.61
C ILE A 85 9.00 -19.06 25.53
N ILE A 86 8.37 -20.24 25.45
CA ILE A 86 7.26 -20.48 24.53
C ILE A 86 6.07 -19.57 24.86
N ALA A 87 5.71 -19.43 26.14
CA ALA A 87 4.62 -18.55 26.56
C ALA A 87 4.89 -17.09 26.16
N ILE A 88 6.10 -16.58 26.42
CA ILE A 88 6.50 -15.21 26.03
C ILE A 88 6.46 -15.06 24.50
N ALA A 89 6.95 -16.05 23.75
CA ALA A 89 6.94 -16.02 22.28
C ALA A 89 5.52 -15.99 21.70
N VAL A 90 4.59 -16.76 22.28
CA VAL A 90 3.18 -16.77 21.88
C VAL A 90 2.55 -15.39 22.14
N VAL A 91 2.75 -14.83 23.34
CA VAL A 91 2.22 -13.51 23.70
C VAL A 91 2.79 -12.42 22.79
N ALA A 92 4.10 -12.42 22.55
CA ALA A 92 4.75 -11.46 21.68
C ALA A 92 4.25 -11.54 20.23
N SER A 93 4.08 -12.76 19.71
CA SER A 93 3.58 -12.97 18.34
C SER A 93 2.12 -12.54 18.18
N PHE A 94 1.28 -12.80 19.18
CA PHE A 94 -0.10 -12.34 19.19
C PHE A 94 -0.19 -10.81 19.24
N ALA A 95 0.58 -10.18 20.13
CA ALA A 95 0.65 -8.73 20.24
C ALA A 95 1.13 -8.08 18.93
N PHE A 96 2.17 -8.64 18.30
CA PHE A 96 2.68 -8.15 17.02
C PHE A 96 1.63 -8.25 15.91
N THR A 97 0.92 -9.38 15.82
CA THR A 97 -0.15 -9.57 14.83
C THR A 97 -1.30 -8.59 15.04
N LEU A 98 -1.67 -8.33 16.30
CA LEU A 98 -2.70 -7.35 16.64
C LEU A 98 -2.30 -5.93 16.22
N ILE A 99 -1.04 -5.54 16.48
CA ILE A 99 -0.50 -4.24 16.07
C ILE A 99 -0.54 -4.10 14.55
N VAL A 100 -0.05 -5.11 13.81
CA VAL A 100 -0.06 -5.10 12.35
C VAL A 100 -1.49 -5.00 11.82
N PHE A 101 -2.44 -5.75 12.40
CA PHE A 101 -3.85 -5.66 12.03
C PHE A 101 -4.43 -4.26 12.24
N ILE A 102 -4.15 -3.63 13.39
CA ILE A 102 -4.59 -2.26 13.69
C ILE A 102 -3.97 -1.26 12.70
N VAL A 103 -2.68 -1.38 12.39
CA VAL A 103 -2.01 -0.48 11.44
C VAL A 103 -2.63 -0.61 10.04
N LEU A 104 -2.91 -1.84 9.58
CA LEU A 104 -3.57 -2.05 8.28
C LEU A 104 -4.97 -1.44 8.24
N GLU A 105 -5.75 -1.55 9.32
CA GLU A 105 -7.09 -0.94 9.41
C GLU A 105 -7.00 0.61 9.45
N LEU A 106 -6.00 1.18 10.14
CA LEU A 106 -5.78 2.62 10.18
C LEU A 106 -5.32 3.20 8.83
N MET A 107 -4.65 2.39 8.00
CA MET A 107 -4.26 2.79 6.64
C MET A 107 -5.42 2.71 5.63
N ASP A 108 -6.54 2.07 5.99
CA ASP A 108 -7.72 1.99 5.14
C ASP A 108 -8.54 3.30 5.19
N LEU A 109 -8.17 4.25 4.34
CA LEU A 109 -8.84 5.56 4.21
C LEU A 109 -10.09 5.52 3.32
N SER A 110 -10.69 4.35 3.10
CA SER A 110 -11.82 4.20 2.19
C SER A 110 -13.10 4.83 2.77
N ILE A 111 -13.87 5.53 1.93
CA ILE A 111 -15.12 6.19 2.34
C ILE A 111 -16.31 5.21 2.43
N ARG A 112 -16.20 4.19 3.28
CA ARG A 112 -17.14 3.05 3.35
C ARG A 112 -18.55 3.38 3.85
N THR A 113 -18.72 4.50 4.56
CA THR A 113 -19.97 4.86 5.25
C THR A 113 -20.32 6.33 5.02
N ALA A 114 -21.62 6.67 5.05
CA ALA A 114 -22.09 8.05 4.91
C ALA A 114 -21.46 9.02 5.92
N SER A 115 -21.23 8.57 7.16
CA SER A 115 -20.59 9.38 8.22
C SER A 115 -19.15 9.73 7.86
N ILE A 116 -18.38 8.76 7.33
CA ILE A 116 -16.99 8.97 6.88
C ILE A 116 -16.98 9.90 5.66
N TYR A 117 -17.89 9.69 4.71
CA TYR A 117 -18.08 10.57 3.55
C TYR A 117 -18.31 12.03 3.99
N LYS A 118 -19.25 12.26 4.91
CA LYS A 118 -19.60 13.60 5.39
C LYS A 118 -18.45 14.26 6.14
N ARG A 119 -17.70 13.48 6.94
CA ARG A 119 -16.52 13.98 7.66
C ARG A 119 -15.38 14.39 6.72
N ASN A 120 -15.11 13.58 5.70
CA ASN A 120 -13.97 13.78 4.81
C ASN A 120 -14.23 14.79 3.70
N THR A 121 -15.44 14.80 3.13
CA THR A 121 -15.78 15.70 2.01
C THR A 121 -16.44 17.00 2.47
N LYS A 122 -17.14 16.99 3.61
CA LYS A 122 -18.01 18.09 4.07
C LYS A 122 -19.10 18.49 3.07
N LEU A 123 -19.32 17.68 2.04
CA LEU A 123 -20.34 17.90 1.02
C LEU A 123 -21.69 17.35 1.50
N LYS A 124 -22.78 17.94 0.98
CA LYS A 124 -24.13 17.40 1.19
C LYS A 124 -24.23 16.03 0.53
N LEU A 125 -24.73 15.04 1.25
CA LEU A 125 -25.02 13.69 0.73
C LEU A 125 -26.52 13.57 0.45
N ILE A 126 -26.91 13.22 -0.78
CA ILE A 126 -28.32 13.00 -1.18
C ILE A 126 -28.70 11.51 -1.19
N GLY A 127 -27.73 10.62 -1.18
CA GLY A 127 -28.02 9.21 -0.95
C GLY A 127 -26.84 8.28 -1.02
N VAL A 128 -27.12 7.04 -0.67
CA VAL A 128 -26.17 5.93 -0.62
C VAL A 128 -26.74 4.80 -1.46
N LEU A 129 -25.93 4.16 -2.29
CA LEU A 129 -26.32 3.00 -3.09
C LEU A 129 -25.46 1.80 -2.72
N ASN A 130 -26.12 0.66 -2.53
CA ASN A 130 -25.44 -0.57 -2.18
C ASN A 130 -24.81 -1.27 -3.38
N ASP A 131 -23.75 -2.02 -3.11
CA ASP A 131 -23.06 -2.80 -4.11
C ASP A 131 -23.88 -4.04 -4.52
N LEU A 132 -24.26 -4.10 -5.79
CA LEU A 132 -25.02 -5.21 -6.36
C LEU A 132 -24.13 -6.41 -6.78
N LYS A 133 -22.80 -6.24 -6.93
CA LYS A 133 -21.87 -7.29 -7.41
C LYS A 133 -22.37 -8.09 -8.63
N VAL A 134 -23.09 -7.46 -9.55
CA VAL A 134 -23.61 -8.15 -10.74
C VAL A 134 -22.56 -8.09 -11.85
N LYS A 135 -22.07 -9.26 -12.30
CA LYS A 135 -21.07 -9.36 -13.38
C LYS A 135 -21.62 -8.91 -14.75
N ASN A 136 -22.91 -9.11 -15.02
CA ASN A 136 -23.61 -8.66 -16.23
C ASN A 136 -24.87 -7.88 -15.83
N VAL A 137 -24.77 -6.56 -15.83
CA VAL A 137 -25.84 -5.65 -15.39
C VAL A 137 -26.97 -5.66 -16.43
N ASN A 138 -27.96 -6.54 -16.25
CA ASN A 138 -29.21 -6.46 -16.98
C ASN A 138 -30.20 -5.62 -16.15
N PHE A 139 -30.41 -4.37 -16.56
CA PHE A 139 -31.28 -3.44 -15.85
C PHE A 139 -32.74 -3.88 -15.83
N GLU A 140 -33.24 -4.52 -16.89
CA GLU A 140 -34.58 -5.10 -16.86
C GLU A 140 -34.69 -6.14 -15.76
N LYS A 141 -33.65 -6.95 -15.53
CA LYS A 141 -33.61 -7.94 -14.42
C LYS A 141 -33.41 -7.31 -13.05
N ILE A 142 -32.68 -6.20 -12.95
CA ILE A 142 -32.52 -5.46 -11.68
C ILE A 142 -33.86 -4.86 -11.28
N PHE A 143 -34.61 -4.32 -12.25
CA PHE A 143 -35.87 -3.64 -11.97
C PHE A 143 -37.11 -4.53 -12.06
N SER A 144 -37.06 -5.68 -12.73
CA SER A 144 -38.12 -6.69 -12.71
C SER A 144 -38.29 -7.33 -11.32
N SER A 145 -39.44 -7.96 -11.12
CA SER A 145 -39.84 -8.63 -9.88
C SER A 145 -39.11 -9.96 -9.65
N GLU A 146 -38.47 -10.53 -10.67
CA GLU A 146 -37.98 -11.93 -10.63
C GLU A 146 -36.73 -12.11 -9.76
N GLN A 147 -35.92 -11.07 -9.55
CA GLN A 147 -34.83 -11.12 -8.58
C GLN A 147 -35.24 -10.48 -7.26
N ASN A 148 -36.03 -11.24 -6.49
CA ASN A 148 -36.35 -10.98 -5.08
C ASN A 148 -35.13 -11.07 -4.13
N VAL A 149 -33.91 -10.80 -4.62
CA VAL A 149 -32.69 -10.76 -3.82
C VAL A 149 -32.74 -9.50 -2.95
N GLU A 150 -32.55 -9.66 -1.64
CA GLU A 150 -32.61 -8.58 -0.64
C GLU A 150 -31.79 -7.34 -1.05
N LYS A 151 -30.63 -7.56 -1.68
CA LYS A 151 -29.74 -6.50 -2.21
C LYS A 151 -30.41 -5.60 -3.24
N THR A 152 -31.20 -6.18 -4.15
CA THR A 152 -31.90 -5.45 -5.20
C THR A 152 -33.08 -4.65 -4.62
N LYS A 153 -33.78 -5.20 -3.62
CA LYS A 153 -34.84 -4.45 -2.90
C LYS A 153 -34.27 -3.24 -2.16
N LYS A 154 -33.14 -3.43 -1.45
CA LYS A 154 -32.42 -2.34 -0.79
C LYS A 154 -31.98 -1.27 -1.78
N PHE A 155 -31.39 -1.67 -2.92
CA PHE A 155 -31.00 -0.74 -3.98
C PHE A 155 -32.16 0.08 -4.50
N LYS A 156 -33.30 -0.56 -4.83
CA LYS A 156 -34.52 0.14 -5.28
C LYS A 156 -35.02 1.13 -4.23
N HIS A 157 -35.00 0.77 -2.94
CA HIS A 157 -35.42 1.66 -1.86
C HIS A 157 -34.49 2.88 -1.73
N LEU A 158 -33.18 2.66 -1.75
CA LEU A 158 -32.18 3.74 -1.68
C LEU A 158 -32.26 4.67 -2.90
N LEU A 159 -32.41 4.10 -4.09
CA LEU A 159 -32.59 4.85 -5.33
C LEU A 159 -33.84 5.72 -5.31
N ARG A 160 -34.93 5.29 -4.67
CA ARG A 160 -36.14 6.12 -4.49
C ARG A 160 -35.87 7.35 -3.63
N LYS A 161 -35.02 7.27 -2.60
CA LYS A 161 -34.63 8.43 -1.78
C LYS A 161 -33.89 9.47 -2.63
N ILE A 162 -32.89 9.03 -3.40
CA ILE A 162 -32.14 9.90 -4.32
C ILE A 162 -33.09 10.54 -5.34
N ARG A 163 -33.99 9.75 -5.92
CA ARG A 163 -35.00 10.25 -6.88
C ARG A 163 -35.91 11.32 -6.27
N PHE A 164 -36.32 11.16 -5.01
CA PHE A 164 -37.14 12.15 -4.30
C PHE A 164 -36.40 13.49 -4.15
N ASP A 165 -35.12 13.46 -3.76
CA ASP A 165 -34.30 14.67 -3.63
C ASP A 165 -34.08 15.38 -4.98
N ILE A 166 -33.86 14.61 -6.05
CA ILE A 166 -33.74 15.17 -7.41
C ILE A 166 -35.07 15.80 -7.84
N ASN A 167 -36.19 15.12 -7.65
CA ASN A 167 -37.51 15.65 -8.01
C ASN A 167 -37.87 16.92 -7.23
N ASN A 168 -37.53 16.99 -5.93
CA ASN A 168 -37.80 18.16 -5.09
C ASN A 168 -36.88 19.35 -5.37
N SER A 169 -35.75 19.13 -6.03
CA SER A 169 -34.85 20.22 -6.41
C SER A 169 -35.42 21.13 -7.51
N ASN A 170 -36.57 20.76 -8.10
CA ASN A 170 -37.22 21.44 -9.23
C ASN A 170 -36.24 21.73 -10.38
N SER A 171 -35.26 20.86 -10.57
CA SER A 171 -34.29 20.92 -11.66
C SER A 171 -34.73 20.02 -12.80
N LYS A 172 -34.64 20.53 -14.03
CA LYS A 172 -34.87 19.73 -15.22
C LYS A 172 -33.56 19.19 -15.77
N ILE A 173 -32.51 20.00 -15.78
CA ILE A 173 -31.22 19.64 -16.35
C ILE A 173 -30.21 19.34 -15.23
N VAL A 174 -29.79 18.08 -15.13
CA VAL A 174 -28.90 17.60 -14.06
C VAL A 174 -27.63 17.00 -14.64
N LEU A 175 -26.47 17.52 -14.24
CA LEU A 175 -25.16 16.96 -14.57
C LEU A 175 -24.76 15.92 -13.53
N PHE A 176 -24.38 14.72 -13.97
CA PHE A 176 -23.74 13.71 -13.14
C PHE A 176 -22.24 13.68 -13.41
N THR A 177 -21.44 13.92 -12.38
CA THR A 177 -19.98 13.86 -12.44
C THR A 177 -19.44 13.02 -11.28
N SER A 178 -18.12 12.92 -11.15
CA SER A 178 -17.43 12.19 -10.08
C SER A 178 -16.01 12.72 -9.96
N THR A 179 -15.30 12.38 -8.88
CA THR A 179 -13.91 12.80 -8.76
C THR A 179 -13.00 11.89 -9.57
N LYS A 180 -13.28 10.58 -9.59
CA LYS A 180 -12.47 9.57 -10.28
C LYS A 180 -13.23 8.79 -11.34
N ASN A 181 -12.48 8.27 -12.31
CA ASN A 181 -13.01 7.26 -13.21
C ASN A 181 -13.32 5.95 -12.47
N GLY A 182 -14.38 5.25 -12.89
CA GLY A 182 -14.82 3.99 -12.28
C GLY A 182 -15.70 4.11 -11.03
N GLU A 183 -16.12 5.30 -10.59
CA GLU A 183 -17.01 5.46 -9.42
C GLU A 183 -18.48 5.07 -9.68
N GLY A 184 -18.81 4.71 -10.92
CA GLY A 184 -20.14 4.22 -11.31
C GLY A 184 -21.11 5.32 -11.76
N LYS A 185 -20.61 6.49 -12.20
CA LYS A 185 -21.40 7.60 -12.74
C LYS A 185 -22.50 7.16 -13.70
N SER A 186 -22.13 6.53 -14.81
CA SER A 186 -23.04 6.13 -15.89
C SER A 186 -24.09 5.13 -15.39
N PHE A 187 -23.68 4.21 -14.51
CA PHE A 187 -24.58 3.26 -13.86
C PHE A 187 -25.62 3.95 -12.95
N VAL A 188 -25.19 4.91 -12.13
CA VAL A 188 -26.06 5.67 -11.22
C VAL A 188 -27.00 6.57 -12.02
N LEU A 189 -26.47 7.32 -13.00
CA LEU A 189 -27.24 8.17 -13.91
C LEU A 189 -28.36 7.35 -14.58
N PHE A 190 -28.00 6.23 -15.21
CA PHE A 190 -28.98 5.41 -15.89
C PHE A 190 -29.97 4.75 -14.92
N SER A 191 -29.54 4.31 -13.74
CA SER A 191 -30.45 3.79 -12.71
C SER A 191 -31.51 4.81 -12.31
N ILE A 192 -31.11 6.07 -12.12
CA ILE A 192 -32.02 7.16 -11.78
C ILE A 192 -32.96 7.47 -12.95
N ALA A 193 -32.45 7.55 -14.18
CA ALA A 193 -33.24 7.74 -15.39
C ALA A 193 -34.32 6.66 -15.53
N TYR A 194 -33.93 5.40 -15.38
CA TYR A 194 -34.84 4.26 -15.41
C TYR A 194 -35.88 4.31 -14.28
N SER A 195 -35.46 4.72 -13.08
CA SER A 195 -36.38 4.91 -11.96
C SER A 195 -37.44 5.99 -12.21
N PHE A 196 -37.11 7.04 -12.96
CA PHE A 196 -38.06 8.07 -13.40
C PHE A 196 -38.95 7.59 -14.55
N SER A 197 -38.42 6.83 -15.52
CA SER A 197 -39.23 6.31 -16.62
C SER A 197 -40.32 5.33 -16.16
N LEU A 198 -40.07 4.56 -15.10
CA LEU A 198 -41.08 3.75 -14.42
C LEU A 198 -42.24 4.57 -13.83
N MET A 199 -42.03 5.86 -13.56
CA MET A 199 -43.07 6.80 -13.14
C MET A 199 -43.72 7.54 -14.32
N GLN A 200 -43.55 7.02 -15.54
CA GLN A 200 -44.06 7.60 -16.79
C GLN A 200 -43.50 9.00 -17.09
N LYS A 201 -42.34 9.34 -16.52
CA LYS A 201 -41.60 10.56 -16.84
C LYS A 201 -40.77 10.35 -18.11
N ARG A 202 -40.73 11.37 -18.97
CA ARG A 202 -39.87 11.39 -20.16
C ARG A 202 -38.49 11.88 -19.76
N VAL A 203 -37.49 11.01 -19.89
CA VAL A 203 -36.09 11.33 -19.54
C VAL A 203 -35.24 11.33 -20.79
N LEU A 204 -34.48 12.40 -21.01
CA LEU A 204 -33.45 12.47 -22.02
C LEU A 204 -32.08 12.31 -21.37
N ILE A 205 -31.27 11.38 -21.86
CA ILE A 205 -29.87 11.24 -21.47
C ILE A 205 -29.00 11.87 -22.56
N ILE A 206 -28.09 12.76 -22.20
CA ILE A 206 -27.10 13.32 -23.11
C ILE A 206 -25.73 12.87 -22.64
N ASP A 207 -25.10 11.99 -23.41
CA ASP A 207 -23.75 11.51 -23.14
C ASP A 207 -22.74 12.59 -23.57
N THR A 208 -22.44 13.51 -22.65
CA THR A 208 -21.43 14.57 -22.84
C THR A 208 -20.02 14.15 -22.41
N ASN A 209 -19.80 12.87 -22.11
CA ASN A 209 -18.47 12.34 -21.82
C ASN A 209 -17.79 11.89 -23.12
N PHE A 210 -17.29 12.87 -23.89
CA PHE A 210 -16.65 12.64 -25.19
C PHE A 210 -15.38 11.79 -25.15
N ARG A 211 -14.83 11.53 -23.96
CA ARG A 211 -13.64 10.69 -23.76
C ARG A 211 -13.99 9.24 -23.47
N ASN A 212 -15.19 8.99 -22.95
CA ASN A 212 -15.65 7.65 -22.63
C ASN A 212 -17.13 7.50 -22.99
N ASN A 213 -17.38 6.89 -24.14
CA ASN A 213 -18.71 6.66 -24.69
C ASN A 213 -19.36 5.35 -24.19
N SER A 214 -18.99 4.88 -22.99
CA SER A 214 -19.56 3.65 -22.42
C SER A 214 -21.08 3.71 -22.28
N LEU A 215 -21.63 4.88 -21.95
CA LEU A 215 -23.08 5.07 -21.83
C LEU A 215 -23.77 5.02 -23.21
N THR A 216 -23.20 5.70 -24.21
CA THR A 216 -23.64 5.60 -25.60
C THR A 216 -23.66 4.15 -26.09
N ASN A 217 -22.58 3.39 -25.89
CA ASN A 217 -22.48 1.99 -26.32
C ASN A 217 -23.47 1.07 -25.60
N PHE A 218 -23.88 1.44 -24.39
CA PHE A 218 -24.87 0.71 -23.61
C PHE A 218 -26.31 1.01 -24.05
N LEU A 219 -26.62 2.25 -24.41
CA LEU A 219 -27.99 2.71 -24.70
C LEU A 219 -28.36 2.67 -26.17
N ILE A 220 -27.39 2.82 -27.07
CA ILE A 220 -27.61 2.89 -28.52
C ILE A 220 -27.19 1.56 -29.15
N PRO A 221 -28.12 0.85 -29.83
CA PRO A 221 -27.76 -0.31 -30.63
C PRO A 221 -26.71 0.06 -31.68
N LYS A 222 -25.75 -0.83 -31.95
CA LYS A 222 -24.68 -0.60 -32.94
C LYS A 222 -25.20 -0.25 -34.35
N SER A 223 -26.44 -0.62 -34.67
CA SER A 223 -27.11 -0.28 -35.93
C SER A 223 -27.57 1.18 -36.03
N SER A 224 -27.56 1.94 -34.92
CA SER A 224 -28.14 3.29 -34.80
C SER A 224 -27.11 4.38 -34.45
N THR A 225 -25.84 4.17 -34.80
CA THR A 225 -24.71 5.08 -34.50
C THR A 225 -24.58 6.27 -35.45
N LYS A 226 -25.52 6.45 -36.39
CA LYS A 226 -25.57 7.66 -37.24
C LYS A 226 -26.09 8.86 -36.44
N TYR A 227 -25.49 10.04 -36.66
CA TYR A 227 -25.85 11.31 -36.00
C TYR A 227 -25.56 11.38 -34.49
N LEU A 228 -24.39 10.89 -34.07
CA LEU A 228 -23.87 11.08 -32.72
C LEU A 228 -23.14 12.42 -32.60
N LEU A 229 -23.09 12.96 -31.37
CA LEU A 229 -22.37 14.20 -31.09
C LEU A 229 -20.89 14.07 -31.47
N GLY A 230 -20.41 15.10 -32.17
CA GLY A 230 -19.02 15.28 -32.60
C GLY A 230 -18.58 14.40 -33.80
N ALA A 231 -19.50 13.73 -34.49
CA ALA A 231 -19.16 13.08 -35.77
C ALA A 231 -18.63 14.13 -36.78
N HIS A 232 -17.34 14.06 -37.13
CA HIS A 232 -16.74 14.89 -38.16
C HIS A 232 -17.27 14.52 -39.56
N GLU A 233 -17.99 15.48 -40.15
CA GLU A 233 -18.08 15.90 -41.55
C GLU A 233 -18.30 14.95 -42.74
N ASN A 234 -18.25 13.62 -42.65
CA ASN A 234 -18.36 12.81 -43.89
C ASN A 234 -19.72 12.13 -44.15
N GLU A 235 -20.72 12.30 -43.29
CA GLU A 235 -22.13 11.99 -43.62
C GLU A 235 -23.08 13.02 -42.98
N ASN A 236 -23.23 14.16 -43.65
CA ASN A 236 -24.36 15.10 -43.56
C ASN A 236 -24.79 15.57 -42.14
N TRP A 237 -23.91 16.29 -41.44
CA TRP A 237 -24.36 17.44 -40.64
C TRP A 237 -24.29 18.69 -41.54
N HIS A 238 -25.23 18.85 -42.46
CA HIS A 238 -25.39 20.13 -43.18
C HIS A 238 -26.23 21.07 -42.31
N GLY A 239 -25.57 21.69 -41.33
CA GLY A 239 -26.08 22.87 -40.67
C GLY A 239 -25.23 24.06 -41.09
N ALA A 240 -25.86 25.00 -41.81
CA ALA A 240 -25.36 26.35 -42.13
C ALA A 240 -24.21 26.43 -43.16
N ASN A 241 -24.58 26.44 -44.44
CA ASN A 241 -24.01 27.33 -45.46
C ASN A 241 -25.08 27.47 -46.56
N GLY A 242 -26.02 28.37 -46.32
CA GLY A 242 -27.16 28.57 -47.21
C GLY A 242 -28.15 29.47 -46.51
N ASP A 243 -28.02 30.76 -46.76
CA ASP A 243 -29.02 31.77 -46.44
C ASP A 243 -30.39 31.23 -46.87
N ASN A 244 -31.29 31.01 -45.91
CA ASN A 244 -32.76 31.02 -45.99
C ASN A 244 -33.38 30.12 -44.90
N GLU A 245 -34.15 30.76 -44.01
CA GLU A 245 -35.07 30.19 -43.00
C GLU A 245 -34.49 29.60 -41.69
N PRO A 246 -34.53 30.36 -40.57
CA PRO A 246 -33.97 29.94 -39.27
C PRO A 246 -34.75 28.85 -38.50
N ASN A 247 -35.99 28.53 -38.89
CA ASN A 247 -36.92 27.78 -38.02
C ASN A 247 -37.22 26.33 -38.46
N LEU A 248 -36.92 25.94 -39.70
CA LEU A 248 -37.27 24.60 -40.22
C LEU A 248 -36.13 23.58 -40.11
N VAL A 249 -34.87 24.04 -40.11
CA VAL A 249 -33.68 23.18 -40.04
C VAL A 249 -33.44 22.66 -38.61
N SER A 250 -33.73 23.47 -37.60
CA SER A 250 -33.58 23.15 -36.17
C SER A 250 -34.44 21.94 -35.75
N ASN A 251 -35.68 21.87 -36.23
CA ASN A 251 -36.63 20.79 -35.90
C ASN A 251 -36.23 19.42 -36.49
N ASN A 252 -35.58 19.39 -37.66
CA ASN A 252 -35.14 18.15 -38.30
C ASN A 252 -33.83 17.62 -37.71
N LEU A 253 -32.90 18.50 -37.32
CA LEU A 253 -31.67 18.12 -36.63
C LEU A 253 -31.96 17.55 -35.23
N GLN A 254 -32.86 18.16 -34.46
CA GLN A 254 -33.29 17.66 -33.15
C GLN A 254 -33.83 16.23 -33.22
N LYS A 255 -34.69 15.93 -34.21
CA LYS A 255 -35.24 14.59 -34.41
C LYS A 255 -34.19 13.53 -34.79
N ASN A 256 -33.11 13.94 -35.46
CA ASN A 256 -32.11 12.99 -35.96
C ASN A 256 -31.06 12.61 -34.90
N ILE A 257 -30.74 13.52 -33.97
CA ILE A 257 -29.70 13.31 -32.94
C ILE A 257 -30.26 12.49 -31.76
N ILE A 258 -31.54 12.66 -31.45
CA ILE A 258 -32.20 11.93 -30.37
C ILE A 258 -32.52 10.53 -30.84
N LYS A 259 -31.97 9.52 -30.15
CA LYS A 259 -32.25 8.11 -30.39
C LYS A 259 -33.17 7.56 -29.32
N ARG A 260 -34.12 6.73 -29.75
CA ARG A 260 -34.96 5.94 -28.86
C ARG A 260 -34.12 4.79 -28.31
N THR A 261 -34.10 4.61 -26.99
CA THR A 261 -33.45 3.44 -26.38
C THR A 261 -34.39 2.24 -26.39
N SER A 262 -33.89 1.05 -26.05
CA SER A 262 -34.76 -0.11 -25.76
C SER A 262 -35.65 0.10 -24.52
N PHE A 263 -35.37 1.12 -23.71
CA PHE A 263 -36.08 1.39 -22.47
C PHE A 263 -37.16 2.45 -22.70
N LYS A 264 -38.42 2.06 -22.51
CA LYS A 264 -39.57 2.96 -22.67
C LYS A 264 -39.43 4.19 -21.75
N GLY A 265 -39.65 5.38 -22.32
CA GLY A 265 -39.59 6.66 -21.60
C GLY A 265 -38.18 7.23 -21.44
N ILE A 266 -37.15 6.57 -21.98
CA ILE A 266 -35.77 7.06 -21.99
C ILE A 266 -35.30 7.21 -23.43
N ASP A 267 -34.91 8.43 -23.77
CA ASP A 267 -34.24 8.75 -25.03
C ASP A 267 -32.79 9.13 -24.75
N VAL A 268 -31.93 9.02 -25.76
CA VAL A 268 -30.50 9.28 -25.63
C VAL A 268 -29.96 10.12 -26.79
N VAL A 269 -29.11 11.08 -26.46
CA VAL A 269 -28.18 11.73 -27.38
C VAL A 269 -26.79 11.18 -27.06
N GLY A 270 -26.27 10.32 -27.94
CA GLY A 270 -24.97 9.70 -27.75
C GLY A 270 -23.82 10.51 -28.36
N ASN A 271 -22.58 10.15 -28.02
CA ASN A 271 -21.38 10.72 -28.60
C ASN A 271 -20.49 9.66 -29.27
N ASN A 272 -19.61 10.13 -30.18
CA ASN A 272 -18.74 9.24 -30.97
C ASN A 272 -17.34 8.99 -30.35
N GLY A 273 -17.07 9.44 -29.12
CA GLY A 273 -15.78 9.20 -28.44
C GLY A 273 -14.58 9.90 -29.10
N LEU A 274 -14.51 11.23 -29.03
CA LEU A 274 -13.63 12.05 -29.88
C LEU A 274 -12.49 12.75 -29.13
N ASN A 275 -12.39 12.55 -27.82
CA ASN A 275 -11.38 13.22 -26.96
C ASN A 275 -11.39 14.77 -27.02
N LEU A 276 -12.49 15.36 -27.50
CA LEU A 276 -12.72 16.81 -27.54
C LEU A 276 -13.40 17.31 -26.26
N SER A 277 -13.20 18.58 -25.93
CA SER A 277 -13.94 19.27 -24.87
C SER A 277 -15.38 19.62 -25.33
N PRO A 278 -16.34 19.77 -24.40
CA PRO A 278 -17.68 20.23 -24.72
C PRO A 278 -17.70 21.55 -25.49
N SER A 279 -16.84 22.51 -25.11
CA SER A 279 -16.73 23.79 -25.80
C SER A 279 -16.32 23.63 -27.27
N GLU A 280 -15.44 22.67 -27.59
CA GLU A 280 -15.04 22.34 -28.97
C GLU A 280 -16.14 21.60 -29.74
N VAL A 281 -16.91 20.73 -29.08
CA VAL A 281 -18.02 20.01 -29.73
C VAL A 281 -19.20 20.92 -30.07
N PHE A 282 -19.43 21.95 -29.24
CA PHE A 282 -20.56 22.87 -29.39
C PHE A 282 -20.20 24.19 -30.09
N VAL A 283 -19.02 24.29 -30.73
CA VAL A 283 -18.60 25.48 -31.48
C VAL A 283 -19.67 25.88 -32.51
N ASN A 284 -20.05 27.16 -32.53
CA ASN A 284 -21.07 27.76 -33.39
C ASN A 284 -22.49 27.17 -33.21
N ARG A 285 -22.78 26.52 -32.07
CA ARG A 285 -24.09 25.98 -31.75
C ARG A 285 -24.62 26.60 -30.46
N ASP A 286 -25.86 27.08 -30.49
CA ASP A 286 -26.53 27.52 -29.26
C ASP A 286 -27.05 26.30 -28.49
N PHE A 287 -26.12 25.61 -27.80
CA PHE A 287 -26.45 24.44 -26.99
C PHE A 287 -27.41 24.79 -25.85
N LYS A 288 -27.36 26.03 -25.36
CA LYS A 288 -28.26 26.52 -24.32
C LYS A 288 -29.69 26.65 -24.83
N LEU A 289 -29.89 27.16 -26.05
CA LEU A 289 -31.20 27.21 -26.70
C LEU A 289 -31.73 25.80 -26.96
N LEU A 290 -30.90 24.91 -27.49
CA LEU A 290 -31.26 23.51 -27.71
C LEU A 290 -31.75 22.84 -26.42
N LEU A 291 -31.02 22.99 -25.31
CA LEU A 291 -31.42 22.44 -24.02
C LEU A 291 -32.73 23.03 -23.51
N LYS A 292 -33.00 24.31 -23.74
CA LYS A 292 -34.28 24.95 -23.39
C LYS A 292 -35.44 24.37 -24.18
N GLU A 293 -35.26 24.15 -25.49
CA GLU A 293 -36.27 23.54 -26.34
C GLU A 293 -36.56 22.09 -25.90
N LEU A 294 -35.50 21.30 -25.69
CA LEU A 294 -35.63 19.92 -25.18
C LEU A 294 -36.27 19.86 -23.80
N ALA A 295 -36.05 20.85 -22.94
CA ALA A 295 -36.66 20.93 -21.61
C ALA A 295 -38.18 21.19 -21.66
N THR A 296 -38.74 21.55 -22.82
CA THR A 296 -40.20 21.61 -23.04
C THR A 296 -40.81 20.23 -23.30
N GLU A 297 -40.03 19.32 -23.90
CA GLU A 297 -40.47 17.97 -24.23
C GLU A 297 -40.16 16.97 -23.10
N TYR A 298 -39.02 17.11 -22.43
CA TYR A 298 -38.61 16.15 -21.40
C TYR A 298 -38.90 16.67 -20.00
N ASP A 299 -39.32 15.76 -19.11
CA ASP A 299 -39.45 16.06 -17.68
C ASP A 299 -38.07 16.27 -17.06
N PHE A 300 -37.08 15.47 -17.48
CA PHE A 300 -35.70 15.52 -17.02
C PHE A 300 -34.72 15.34 -18.18
N ILE A 301 -33.62 16.08 -18.14
CA ILE A 301 -32.45 15.94 -19.01
C ILE A 301 -31.24 15.63 -18.12
N PHE A 302 -30.67 14.44 -18.27
CA PHE A 302 -29.49 14.02 -17.51
C PHE A 302 -28.26 14.01 -18.41
N MET A 303 -27.22 14.71 -17.96
CA MET A 303 -25.96 14.84 -18.69
C MET A 303 -24.87 14.04 -17.98
N GLU A 304 -24.09 13.27 -18.73
CA GLU A 304 -22.90 12.59 -18.19
C GLU A 304 -21.65 13.46 -18.33
N GLY A 305 -21.03 13.81 -17.20
CA GLY A 305 -19.74 14.49 -17.15
C GLY A 305 -18.56 13.53 -16.95
N SER A 306 -17.38 13.94 -17.42
CA SER A 306 -16.11 13.25 -17.15
C SER A 306 -15.65 13.40 -15.68
N ALA A 307 -14.68 12.59 -15.25
CA ALA A 307 -14.14 12.69 -13.89
C ALA A 307 -13.38 14.01 -13.66
N LEU A 308 -13.69 14.72 -12.58
CA LEU A 308 -13.18 16.07 -12.28
C LEU A 308 -11.66 16.11 -12.04
N ASN A 309 -11.06 15.02 -11.54
CA ASN A 309 -9.61 14.95 -11.34
C ASN A 309 -8.84 14.85 -12.66
N ASP A 310 -9.48 14.28 -13.68
CA ASP A 310 -8.80 13.95 -14.93
C ASP A 310 -9.03 15.03 -16.00
N PHE A 311 -10.20 15.69 -16.00
CA PHE A 311 -10.61 16.58 -17.10
C PHE A 311 -11.44 17.79 -16.66
N SER A 312 -11.39 18.87 -17.46
CA SER A 312 -12.18 20.10 -17.26
C SER A 312 -13.60 20.03 -17.85
N ASP A 313 -13.91 19.05 -18.69
CA ASP A 313 -15.16 18.97 -19.45
C ASP A 313 -16.41 19.14 -18.55
N SER A 314 -16.45 18.44 -17.40
CA SER A 314 -17.53 18.58 -16.42
C SER A 314 -17.67 20.00 -15.85
N LYS A 315 -16.58 20.76 -15.76
CA LYS A 315 -16.58 22.15 -15.27
C LYS A 315 -17.19 23.10 -16.30
N GLU A 316 -16.94 22.87 -17.59
CA GLU A 316 -17.55 23.62 -18.69
C GLU A 316 -19.06 23.38 -18.75
N LEU A 317 -19.50 22.13 -18.57
CA LEU A 317 -20.92 21.77 -18.64
C LEU A 317 -21.80 22.42 -17.55
N ILE A 318 -21.20 22.93 -16.47
CA ILE A 318 -21.93 23.51 -15.35
C ILE A 318 -22.75 24.73 -15.73
N GLU A 319 -22.35 25.48 -16.76
CA GLU A 319 -23.11 26.66 -17.21
C GLU A 319 -24.47 26.30 -17.84
N TYR A 320 -24.59 25.07 -18.36
CA TYR A 320 -25.77 24.58 -19.08
C TYR A 320 -26.78 23.83 -18.21
N VAL A 321 -26.44 23.51 -16.96
CA VAL A 321 -27.27 22.70 -16.07
C VAL A 321 -27.84 23.50 -14.90
N ASP A 322 -28.98 23.03 -14.38
CA ASP A 322 -29.62 23.57 -13.19
C ASP A 322 -28.91 23.07 -11.93
N LYS A 323 -28.58 21.77 -11.91
CA LYS A 323 -27.98 21.10 -10.75
C LYS A 323 -26.88 20.12 -11.13
N VAL A 324 -25.97 19.91 -10.18
CA VAL A 324 -24.85 18.97 -10.28
C VAL A 324 -24.96 17.92 -9.18
N VAL A 325 -24.82 16.66 -9.56
CA VAL A 325 -24.72 15.51 -8.67
C VAL A 325 -23.36 14.86 -8.84
N ALA A 326 -22.63 14.67 -7.74
CA ALA A 326 -21.33 14.01 -7.76
C ALA A 326 -21.44 12.58 -7.22
N VAL A 327 -21.00 11.59 -8.00
CA VAL A 327 -20.94 10.20 -7.58
C VAL A 327 -19.57 9.92 -6.96
N PHE A 328 -19.56 9.30 -5.80
CA PHE A 328 -18.36 8.86 -5.09
C PHE A 328 -18.41 7.35 -4.89
N SER A 329 -17.26 6.69 -4.90
CA SER A 329 -17.18 5.25 -4.65
C SER A 329 -16.80 4.94 -3.20
N ALA A 330 -17.59 4.11 -2.52
CA ALA A 330 -17.26 3.60 -1.19
C ALA A 330 -16.03 2.69 -1.15
N ARG A 331 -15.57 2.23 -2.33
CA ARG A 331 -14.33 1.47 -2.54
C ARG A 331 -13.12 2.38 -2.80
N SER A 332 -13.33 3.68 -2.93
CA SER A 332 -12.27 4.66 -3.18
C SER A 332 -11.82 5.34 -1.90
N THR A 333 -10.57 5.77 -1.89
CA THR A 333 -9.99 6.62 -0.84
C THR A 333 -9.95 8.07 -1.32
N ILE A 334 -10.05 9.04 -0.41
CA ILE A 334 -9.89 10.46 -0.76
C ILE A 334 -8.39 10.80 -0.75
N LYS A 335 -7.87 11.18 -1.91
CA LYS A 335 -6.49 11.64 -2.13
C LYS A 335 -6.44 13.18 -2.19
N ASP A 336 -5.26 13.77 -2.26
CA ASP A 336 -5.11 15.23 -2.32
C ASP A 336 -5.78 15.84 -3.56
N ILE A 337 -5.66 15.20 -4.73
CA ILE A 337 -6.34 15.65 -5.95
C ILE A 337 -7.88 15.65 -5.81
N ASP A 338 -8.44 14.74 -5.00
CA ASP A 338 -9.87 14.73 -4.73
C ASP A 338 -10.29 15.94 -3.89
N LYS A 339 -9.41 16.47 -3.04
CA LYS A 339 -9.70 17.65 -2.22
C LYS A 339 -9.93 18.88 -3.10
N GLU A 340 -9.21 19.02 -4.22
CA GLU A 340 -9.43 20.09 -5.18
C GLU A 340 -10.80 19.96 -5.86
N SER A 341 -11.15 18.76 -6.32
CA SER A 341 -12.47 18.47 -6.90
C SER A 341 -13.61 18.68 -5.89
N ILE A 342 -13.41 18.28 -4.63
CA ILE A 342 -14.36 18.50 -3.53
C ILE A 342 -14.51 20.00 -3.24
N ALA A 343 -13.40 20.75 -3.19
CA ALA A 343 -13.42 22.19 -2.98
C ALA A 343 -14.16 22.90 -4.13
N TYR A 344 -13.94 22.46 -5.37
CA TYR A 344 -14.67 22.94 -6.54
C TYR A 344 -16.18 22.68 -6.42
N LEU A 345 -16.59 21.44 -6.09
CA LEU A 345 -18.00 21.08 -5.88
C LEU A 345 -18.64 21.88 -4.74
N SER A 346 -17.89 22.16 -3.67
CA SER A 346 -18.32 23.03 -2.58
C SER A 346 -18.49 24.49 -3.03
N GLY A 347 -17.60 24.98 -3.90
CA GLY A 347 -17.63 26.34 -4.43
C GLY A 347 -18.85 26.64 -5.31
N ILE A 348 -19.35 25.65 -6.06
CA ILE A 348 -20.55 25.78 -6.90
C ILE A 348 -21.88 25.60 -6.12
N ASN A 349 -21.88 25.89 -4.81
CA ASN A 349 -22.92 25.57 -3.82
C ASN A 349 -24.38 25.76 -4.29
N SER A 350 -24.67 26.80 -5.08
CA SER A 350 -26.03 27.07 -5.59
C SER A 350 -26.51 26.02 -6.61
N LYS A 351 -25.59 25.44 -7.39
CA LYS A 351 -25.86 24.36 -8.36
C LYS A 351 -25.58 22.97 -7.80
N PHE A 352 -24.75 22.80 -6.78
CA PHE A 352 -24.48 21.47 -6.22
C PHE A 352 -25.70 20.92 -5.47
N LEU A 353 -26.31 19.85 -5.98
CA LEU A 353 -27.45 19.19 -5.34
C LEU A 353 -26.99 18.29 -4.20
N GLY A 354 -25.89 17.57 -4.41
CA GLY A 354 -25.25 16.72 -3.42
C GLY A 354 -24.49 15.54 -4.03
N GLY A 355 -23.83 14.78 -3.16
CA GLY A 355 -23.11 13.57 -3.49
C GLY A 355 -23.95 12.30 -3.36
N ILE A 356 -23.66 11.31 -4.19
CA ILE A 356 -24.18 9.94 -4.08
C ILE A 356 -23.00 9.02 -3.77
N LEU A 357 -23.07 8.31 -2.64
CA LEU A 357 -22.06 7.30 -2.29
C LEU A 357 -22.46 5.94 -2.85
N ASN A 358 -21.78 5.47 -3.88
CA ASN A 358 -22.05 4.21 -4.58
C ASN A 358 -21.17 3.06 -4.07
N PHE A 359 -21.54 1.82 -4.38
CA PHE A 359 -20.84 0.59 -4.00
C PHE A 359 -20.69 0.34 -2.49
N VAL A 360 -21.63 0.83 -1.68
CA VAL A 360 -21.59 0.58 -0.23
C VAL A 360 -21.93 -0.88 0.07
N GLU A 361 -21.12 -1.54 0.88
CA GLU A 361 -21.42 -2.91 1.32
C GLU A 361 -22.61 -2.92 2.28
N ASN A 362 -23.42 -3.99 2.23
CA ASN A 362 -24.65 -4.06 3.03
C ASN A 362 -24.43 -3.85 4.53
N LYS A 363 -23.31 -4.29 5.09
CA LYS A 363 -22.94 -4.09 6.50
C LYS A 363 -22.72 -2.63 6.89
N HIS A 364 -22.57 -1.73 5.91
CA HIS A 364 -22.32 -0.31 6.11
C HIS A 364 -23.51 0.56 5.65
N LEU A 365 -24.64 -0.06 5.29
CA LEU A 365 -25.88 0.64 4.93
C LEU A 365 -26.75 0.98 6.14
N ASP A 366 -26.57 0.26 7.25
CA ASP A 366 -27.36 0.46 8.44
C ASP A 366 -26.86 1.71 9.16
N ILE A 367 -27.66 2.77 9.04
CA ILE A 367 -27.61 4.01 9.83
C ILE A 367 -28.97 4.14 10.50
#